data_AF-A0A927WT59-F1
#
_entry.id   AF-A0A927WT59-F1
#
_cell.length_a   1.000
_cell.length_b   1.000
_cell.length_c   1.000
_cell.angle_alpha   90.00
_cell.angle_beta   90.00
_cell.angle_gamma   90.00
#
_symmetry.space_group_name_H-M   'P 1'
#
loop_
_entity.id
_entity.type
_entity.pdbx_description
1 polymer ?
#
loop_
_entity_poly.entity_id
_entity_poly.type
_entity_poly.pdbx_seq_one_letter_code
_entity_poly.pdbx_strand_id
1 'polypeptide(L)'
;MIKESYGVDFTEDGTMVDKMTVHLDYNVPAEQADALAWVKSYYSGSQTTALELHVNMDRYQDMDMEDVNGSSPSQGGSSNYLDRTIAHEMTHAVMSANIESFSTLPKYIKEGMAELTHGADGRLLNRLSAMNASTYTNMFSSADGSSSDTQAPYAGGFALLRYMAANSGGSGKAATTRFMDVLKERGADALDDAVAQATRGRFSSLQAMTDKFMEEFNAATTPENFYKNKCGINLYNLDVGGIMGWDAEGKEWRTAQSTVPEGGSVKYWIYPEDTKTLIDGLTVEWPAFQYSFGGWTYQTGTKANEAINVAINDIHAEALGVRDKDGNNISIASWSDATAAIRQLDKSLERALGYQTKIGAILSRMEYTAANLTTASENTQASESVIRDADMAKEMTNYTKNNVLMQSAQSMLAQANQNSSSVLSLLQ
;
A
#
# COMPACT_ATOMS: atom_id res chain seq x y z
N MET A 1 12.10 -1.95 13.15
CA MET A 1 12.53 -3.37 13.03
C MET A 1 13.66 -3.59 12.03
N ILE A 2 13.47 -3.48 10.71
CA ILE A 2 14.54 -3.79 9.71
C ILE A 2 15.81 -2.96 9.97
N LYS A 3 15.67 -1.63 10.11
CA LYS A 3 16.76 -0.72 10.50
C LYS A 3 17.45 -1.14 11.79
N GLU A 4 16.71 -1.63 12.77
CA GLU A 4 17.27 -2.06 14.04
C GLU A 4 17.98 -3.41 13.94
N SER A 5 17.60 -4.27 12.99
CA SER A 5 18.19 -5.61 12.77
C SER A 5 19.48 -5.55 11.96
N TYR A 6 19.51 -4.67 10.95
CA TYR A 6 20.57 -4.63 9.93
C TYR A 6 21.26 -3.28 9.79
N GLY A 7 20.78 -2.24 10.44
CA GLY A 7 21.34 -0.89 10.32
C GLY A 7 20.98 -0.17 9.02
N VAL A 8 20.11 -0.73 8.17
CA VAL A 8 19.74 -0.17 6.87
C VAL A 8 18.24 0.11 6.75
N ASP A 9 17.89 1.17 6.03
CA ASP A 9 16.52 1.53 5.64
C ASP A 9 16.51 2.23 4.26
N PHE A 10 15.41 2.91 3.91
CA PHE A 10 15.28 3.64 2.64
C PHE A 10 15.81 5.08 2.68
N THR A 11 16.37 5.53 3.81
CA THR A 11 16.97 6.87 4.00
C THR A 11 18.48 6.88 3.80
N GLU A 12 19.06 5.73 3.47
CA GLU A 12 20.51 5.56 3.37
C GLU A 12 21.07 6.29 2.14
N ASP A 13 22.24 6.93 2.31
CA ASP A 13 22.97 7.50 1.18
C ASP A 13 23.36 6.37 0.21
N GLY A 14 22.84 6.42 -1.02
CA GLY A 14 23.04 5.40 -2.05
C GLY A 14 21.86 4.44 -2.27
N THR A 15 20.74 4.60 -1.56
CA THR A 15 19.51 3.84 -1.87
C THR A 15 19.08 4.08 -3.33
N MET A 16 18.92 3.00 -4.10
CA MET A 16 18.63 3.04 -5.54
C MET A 16 17.17 3.32 -5.85
N VAL A 17 16.27 2.93 -4.94
CA VAL A 17 14.82 3.08 -5.09
C VAL A 17 14.22 3.61 -3.80
N ASP A 18 13.55 4.75 -3.91
CA ASP A 18 12.82 5.43 -2.83
C ASP A 18 11.30 5.33 -3.01
N LYS A 19 10.85 4.48 -3.94
CA LYS A 19 9.44 4.33 -4.31
C LYS A 19 9.02 2.87 -4.42
N MET A 20 7.89 2.54 -3.82
CA MET A 20 7.29 1.20 -3.90
C MET A 20 5.80 1.28 -4.19
N THR A 21 5.30 0.43 -5.08
CA THR A 21 3.86 0.29 -5.34
C THR A 21 3.32 -0.97 -4.64
N VAL A 22 2.19 -0.84 -3.94
CA VAL A 22 1.54 -1.94 -3.22
C VAL A 22 0.34 -2.44 -4.03
N HIS A 23 0.24 -3.75 -4.18
CA HIS A 23 -0.86 -4.45 -4.83
C HIS A 23 -1.52 -5.39 -3.84
N LEU A 24 -2.85 -5.28 -3.71
CA LEU A 24 -3.68 -6.25 -3.01
C LEU A 24 -4.35 -7.12 -4.08
N ASP A 25 -3.77 -8.29 -4.33
CA ASP A 25 -4.17 -9.14 -5.44
C ASP A 25 -5.24 -10.14 -5.01
N TYR A 26 -6.27 -10.27 -5.84
CA TYR A 26 -7.38 -11.21 -5.67
C TYR A 26 -7.46 -12.11 -6.90
N ASN A 27 -7.86 -13.37 -6.72
CA ASN A 27 -7.89 -14.40 -7.78
C ASN A 27 -6.51 -14.60 -8.43
N VAL A 28 -5.49 -14.81 -7.59
CA VAL A 28 -4.10 -14.96 -8.02
C VAL A 28 -3.95 -16.21 -8.92
N PRO A 29 -3.19 -16.15 -10.03
CA PRO A 29 -2.98 -17.31 -10.90
C PRO A 29 -2.41 -18.53 -10.16
N ALA A 30 -2.73 -19.73 -10.62
CA ALA A 30 -2.36 -21.00 -9.97
C ALA A 30 -0.85 -21.14 -9.68
N GLU A 31 0.00 -20.54 -10.51
CA GLU A 31 1.47 -20.56 -10.37
C GLU A 31 1.98 -19.79 -9.14
N GLN A 32 1.19 -18.84 -8.62
CA GLN A 32 1.50 -18.02 -7.44
C GLN A 32 0.51 -18.24 -6.30
N ALA A 33 -0.39 -19.22 -6.45
CA ALA A 33 -1.44 -19.48 -5.46
C ALA A 33 -0.88 -19.80 -4.07
N ASP A 34 0.32 -20.40 -3.98
CA ASP A 34 0.99 -20.76 -2.73
C ASP A 34 1.81 -19.65 -2.07
N ALA A 35 1.98 -18.50 -2.73
CA ALA A 35 2.65 -17.34 -2.14
C ALA A 35 1.70 -16.55 -1.26
N LEU A 36 2.14 -16.20 -0.04
CA LEU A 36 1.40 -15.31 0.87
C LEU A 36 1.53 -13.84 0.45
N ALA A 37 2.74 -13.44 0.08
CA ALA A 37 3.08 -12.16 -0.51
C ALA A 37 4.40 -12.32 -1.28
N TRP A 38 4.74 -11.37 -2.12
CA TRP A 38 6.05 -11.32 -2.76
C TRP A 38 6.45 -9.88 -3.11
N VAL A 39 7.75 -9.58 -3.03
CA VAL A 39 8.32 -8.38 -3.64
C VAL A 39 8.82 -8.67 -5.04
N LYS A 40 8.35 -7.88 -6.00
CA LYS A 40 8.90 -7.82 -7.34
C LYS A 40 9.83 -6.62 -7.46
N SER A 41 11.09 -6.91 -7.71
CA SER A 41 12.12 -5.89 -7.98
C SER A 41 12.40 -5.84 -9.48
N TYR A 42 12.45 -4.65 -10.04
CA TYR A 42 12.86 -4.42 -11.42
C TYR A 42 14.29 -3.92 -11.44
N TYR A 43 15.08 -4.40 -12.40
CA TYR A 43 16.51 -4.12 -12.47
C TYR A 43 16.89 -3.52 -13.82
N SER A 44 17.82 -2.58 -13.81
CA SER A 44 18.53 -2.10 -14.99
C SER A 44 20.03 -2.26 -14.75
N GLY A 45 20.63 -3.27 -15.38
CA GLY A 45 21.99 -3.71 -15.04
C GLY A 45 22.05 -4.31 -13.64
N SER A 46 22.93 -3.78 -12.78
CA SER A 46 23.12 -4.22 -11.39
C SER A 46 22.25 -3.47 -10.38
N GLN A 47 21.48 -2.47 -10.81
CA GLN A 47 20.73 -1.60 -9.90
C GLN A 47 19.23 -1.85 -9.97
N THR A 48 18.57 -1.80 -8.82
CA THR A 48 17.11 -1.87 -8.71
C THR A 48 16.52 -0.52 -9.11
N THR A 49 15.47 -0.51 -9.93
CA THR A 49 14.83 0.70 -10.46
C THR A 49 13.39 0.90 -9.98
N ALA A 50 12.71 -0.18 -9.60
CA ALA A 50 11.35 -0.12 -9.08
C ALA A 50 11.08 -1.32 -8.17
N LEU A 51 10.18 -1.12 -7.20
CA LEU A 51 9.73 -2.13 -6.25
C LEU A 51 8.21 -2.20 -6.27
N GLU A 52 7.68 -3.42 -6.36
CA GLU A 52 6.27 -3.72 -6.20
C GLU A 52 6.10 -4.74 -5.07
N LEU A 53 5.25 -4.45 -4.09
CA LEU A 53 4.85 -5.39 -3.05
C LEU A 53 3.47 -5.94 -3.41
N HIS A 54 3.38 -7.25 -3.58
CA HIS A 54 2.12 -7.93 -3.85
C HIS A 54 1.70 -8.75 -2.64
N VAL A 55 0.48 -8.53 -2.17
CA VAL A 55 -0.14 -9.29 -1.07
C VAL A 55 -1.25 -10.15 -1.65
N ASN A 56 -1.17 -11.46 -1.46
CA ASN A 56 -2.16 -12.40 -1.95
C ASN A 56 -3.37 -12.44 -1.01
N MET A 57 -4.41 -11.67 -1.32
CA MET A 57 -5.60 -11.57 -0.46
C MET A 57 -6.43 -12.85 -0.42
N ASP A 58 -6.23 -13.80 -1.36
CA ASP A 58 -6.91 -15.10 -1.32
C ASP A 58 -6.47 -15.96 -0.12
N ARG A 59 -5.28 -15.68 0.44
CA ARG A 59 -4.75 -16.37 1.64
C ARG A 59 -5.16 -15.72 2.96
N TYR A 60 -5.86 -14.58 2.88
CA TYR A 60 -6.23 -13.74 4.00
C TYR A 60 -7.74 -13.42 4.01
N GLN A 61 -8.56 -14.27 3.37
CA GLN A 61 -10.01 -14.07 3.26
C GLN A 61 -10.73 -14.10 4.62
N ASP A 62 -10.24 -14.92 5.55
CA ASP A 62 -10.76 -15.07 6.91
C ASP A 62 -9.84 -14.36 7.92
N MET A 63 -9.34 -13.16 7.60
CA MET A 63 -8.58 -12.38 8.59
C MET A 63 -9.46 -11.98 9.76
N ASP A 64 -8.95 -12.21 10.96
CA ASP A 64 -9.54 -11.66 12.17
C ASP A 64 -9.37 -10.13 12.15
N MET A 65 -10.48 -9.42 12.00
CA MET A 65 -10.50 -7.96 11.97
C MET A 65 -10.26 -7.33 13.34
N GLU A 66 -10.28 -8.13 14.42
CA GLU A 66 -9.97 -7.71 15.79
C GLU A 66 -8.49 -7.97 16.14
N ASP A 67 -7.78 -8.81 15.38
CA ASP A 67 -6.34 -9.06 15.56
C ASP A 67 -5.50 -8.08 14.73
N VAL A 68 -4.79 -7.19 15.43
CA VAL A 68 -3.89 -6.19 14.83
C VAL A 68 -2.77 -6.81 14.00
N ASN A 69 -2.39 -8.06 14.27
CA ASN A 69 -1.36 -8.77 13.51
C ASN A 69 -1.90 -9.31 12.16
N GLY A 70 -3.18 -9.12 11.88
CA GLY A 70 -3.85 -9.65 10.68
C GLY A 70 -3.80 -11.17 10.65
N SER A 71 -4.12 -11.82 11.78
CA SER A 71 -4.09 -13.27 11.82
C SER A 71 -5.21 -13.85 10.96
N SER A 72 -4.86 -14.86 10.18
CA SER A 72 -5.83 -15.63 9.41
C SER A 72 -5.66 -17.12 9.72
N PRO A 73 -6.74 -17.85 10.05
CA PRO A 73 -6.69 -19.29 10.23
C PRO A 73 -6.22 -19.94 8.92
N SER A 74 -5.03 -20.57 8.92
CA SER A 74 -4.61 -21.33 7.74
C SER A 74 -5.32 -22.69 7.70
N GLN A 75 -5.66 -23.15 6.50
CA GLN A 75 -6.04 -24.54 6.25
C GLN A 75 -4.81 -25.46 6.48
N GLY A 76 -4.45 -25.70 7.73
CA GLY A 76 -3.23 -26.45 8.06
C GLY A 76 -2.76 -26.39 9.52
N GLY A 77 -3.39 -25.58 10.39
CA GLY A 77 -3.18 -25.64 11.84
C GLY A 77 -2.13 -24.68 12.40
N SER A 78 -1.60 -23.75 11.60
CA SER A 78 -0.79 -22.63 12.10
C SER A 78 -1.32 -21.31 11.52
N SER A 79 -1.75 -20.38 12.37
CA SER A 79 -2.28 -19.10 11.90
C SER A 79 -1.23 -18.33 11.11
N ASN A 80 -1.63 -17.78 9.96
CA ASN A 80 -0.81 -16.86 9.19
C ASN A 80 -0.89 -15.48 9.82
N TYR A 81 0.21 -14.75 9.85
CA TYR A 81 0.31 -13.40 10.40
C TYR A 81 0.74 -12.44 9.29
N LEU A 82 -0.17 -11.54 8.89
CA LEU A 82 0.05 -10.67 7.73
C LEU A 82 1.19 -9.68 7.97
N ASP A 83 1.26 -9.09 9.16
CA ASP A 83 2.33 -8.21 9.62
C ASP A 83 3.73 -8.82 9.45
N ARG A 84 3.90 -10.08 9.83
CA ARG A 84 5.17 -10.83 9.71
C ARG A 84 5.50 -11.15 8.27
N THR A 85 4.50 -11.54 7.47
CA THR A 85 4.68 -11.72 6.03
C THR A 85 5.12 -10.41 5.37
N ILE A 86 4.48 -9.29 5.72
CA ILE A 86 4.88 -7.96 5.21
C ILE A 86 6.29 -7.62 5.68
N ALA A 87 6.66 -7.89 6.94
CA ALA A 87 8.01 -7.65 7.44
C ALA A 87 9.09 -8.49 6.73
N HIS A 88 8.79 -9.74 6.38
CA HIS A 88 9.63 -10.62 5.57
C HIS A 88 9.88 -9.97 4.20
N GLU A 89 8.79 -9.65 3.49
CA GLU A 89 8.85 -9.06 2.16
C GLU A 89 9.51 -7.68 2.16
N MET A 90 9.23 -6.84 3.16
CA MET A 90 9.89 -5.54 3.32
C MET A 90 11.39 -5.67 3.56
N THR A 91 11.86 -6.77 4.17
CA THR A 91 13.31 -7.03 4.29
C THR A 91 13.92 -7.23 2.90
N HIS A 92 13.28 -8.03 2.04
CA HIS A 92 13.72 -8.19 0.64
C HIS A 92 13.73 -6.86 -0.11
N ALA A 93 12.71 -6.02 0.08
CA ALA A 93 12.64 -4.71 -0.55
C ALA A 93 13.77 -3.77 -0.10
N VAL A 94 14.02 -3.65 1.20
CA VAL A 94 15.09 -2.80 1.75
C VAL A 94 16.46 -3.28 1.26
N MET A 95 16.67 -4.59 1.21
CA MET A 95 17.90 -5.18 0.71
C MET A 95 18.09 -4.93 -0.79
N SER A 96 17.05 -5.16 -1.59
CA SER A 96 17.06 -4.93 -3.03
C SER A 96 17.29 -3.45 -3.38
N ALA A 97 16.79 -2.53 -2.56
CA ALA A 97 16.98 -1.10 -2.74
C ALA A 97 18.41 -0.62 -2.42
N ASN A 98 19.13 -1.33 -1.55
CA ASN A 98 20.43 -0.88 -1.02
C ASN A 98 21.62 -1.74 -1.44
N ILE A 99 21.40 -2.94 -2.00
CA ILE A 99 22.47 -3.85 -2.42
C ILE A 99 22.53 -3.95 -3.94
N GLU A 100 23.68 -3.58 -4.49
CA GLU A 100 23.97 -3.74 -5.92
C GLU A 100 24.04 -5.23 -6.29
N SER A 101 23.44 -5.61 -7.42
CA SER A 101 23.34 -7.00 -7.90
C SER A 101 22.60 -7.95 -6.94
N PHE A 102 21.65 -7.45 -6.13
CA PHE A 102 20.89 -8.25 -5.15
C PHE A 102 20.31 -9.56 -5.73
N SER A 103 19.88 -9.57 -7.00
CA SER A 103 19.36 -10.77 -7.68
C SER A 103 20.34 -11.95 -7.67
N THR A 104 21.64 -11.68 -7.65
CA THR A 104 22.73 -12.69 -7.70
C THR A 104 23.01 -13.33 -6.34
N LEU A 105 22.53 -12.76 -5.24
CA LEU A 105 22.72 -13.36 -3.92
C LEU A 105 22.03 -14.74 -3.86
N PRO A 106 22.67 -15.74 -3.22
CA PRO A 106 22.06 -17.05 -3.03
C PRO A 106 20.71 -16.95 -2.31
N LYS A 107 19.73 -17.74 -2.75
CA LYS A 107 18.37 -17.70 -2.20
C LYS A 107 18.34 -17.93 -0.69
N TYR A 108 19.12 -18.87 -0.17
CA TYR A 108 19.17 -19.12 1.28
C TYR A 108 19.71 -17.92 2.08
N ILE A 109 20.56 -17.08 1.50
CA ILE A 109 21.02 -15.84 2.15
C ILE A 109 19.87 -14.80 2.18
N LYS A 110 19.22 -14.59 1.03
CA LYS A 110 18.08 -13.66 0.92
C LYS A 110 16.93 -14.04 1.85
N GLU A 111 16.44 -15.27 1.75
CA GLU A 111 15.33 -15.75 2.59
C GLU A 111 15.75 -15.84 4.05
N GLY A 112 16.97 -16.30 4.34
CA GLY A 112 17.47 -16.38 5.71
C GLY A 112 17.48 -15.03 6.42
N MET A 113 17.87 -13.94 5.73
CA MET A 113 17.83 -12.60 6.32
C MET A 113 16.40 -12.10 6.53
N ALA A 114 15.50 -12.35 5.59
CA ALA A 114 14.09 -11.99 5.76
C ALA A 114 13.46 -12.71 6.98
N GLU A 115 13.71 -14.01 7.12
CA GLU A 115 13.25 -14.82 8.27
C GLU A 115 13.90 -14.36 9.59
N LEU A 116 15.17 -13.96 9.55
CA LEU A 116 15.91 -13.53 10.73
C LEU A 116 15.37 -12.20 11.31
N THR A 117 14.74 -11.36 10.48
CA THR A 117 14.14 -10.09 10.90
C THR A 117 13.02 -10.29 11.91
N HIS A 118 12.07 -11.16 11.59
CA HIS A 118 10.87 -11.38 12.39
C HIS A 118 10.90 -12.70 13.17
N GLY A 119 11.95 -13.50 13.02
CA GLY A 119 12.07 -14.83 13.64
C GLY A 119 11.13 -15.88 13.05
N ALA A 120 11.62 -17.10 12.89
CA ALA A 120 10.97 -18.12 12.10
C ALA A 120 10.93 -19.51 12.74
N ASP A 121 11.49 -19.68 13.94
CA ASP A 121 11.62 -20.99 14.58
C ASP A 121 10.29 -21.73 14.81
N GLY A 122 9.22 -21.04 15.22
CA GLY A 122 7.90 -21.63 15.44
C GLY A 122 7.18 -21.94 14.13
N ARG A 123 7.30 -21.07 13.13
CA ARG A 123 6.70 -21.27 11.80
C ARG A 123 7.40 -22.38 11.02
N LEU A 124 8.73 -22.44 11.14
CA LEU A 124 9.59 -23.39 10.43
C LEU A 124 9.94 -24.60 11.30
N LEU A 125 9.33 -24.78 12.47
CA LEU A 125 9.65 -25.84 13.44
C LEU A 125 9.75 -27.21 12.77
N ASN A 126 8.67 -27.61 12.09
CA ASN A 126 8.59 -28.90 11.42
C ASN A 126 9.67 -29.05 10.32
N ARG A 127 10.01 -27.95 9.63
CA ARG A 127 11.02 -27.97 8.57
C ARG A 127 12.43 -28.02 9.16
N LEU A 128 12.73 -27.20 10.17
CA LEU A 128 14.02 -27.18 10.87
C LEU A 128 14.35 -28.55 11.45
N SER A 129 13.38 -29.22 12.08
CA SER A 129 13.53 -30.61 12.55
C SER A 129 13.66 -31.65 11.43
N ALA A 130 13.11 -31.39 10.24
CA ALA A 130 13.23 -32.27 9.08
C ALA A 130 14.50 -32.03 8.23
N MET A 131 15.25 -30.94 8.47
CA MET A 131 16.48 -30.65 7.76
C MET A 131 17.54 -31.72 8.03
N ASN A 132 18.23 -32.14 6.97
CA ASN A 132 19.29 -33.15 7.04
C ASN A 132 20.51 -32.71 6.21
N ALA A 133 21.61 -33.45 6.35
CA ALA A 133 22.88 -33.11 5.71
C ALA A 133 22.80 -33.07 4.17
N SER A 134 21.98 -33.92 3.55
CA SER A 134 21.79 -33.93 2.09
C SER A 134 21.09 -32.64 1.64
N THR A 135 20.04 -32.22 2.35
CA THR A 135 19.33 -30.97 2.05
C THR A 135 20.25 -29.76 2.14
N TYR A 136 21.07 -29.65 3.20
CA TYR A 136 22.05 -28.56 3.32
C TYR A 136 23.13 -28.60 2.25
N THR A 137 23.68 -29.79 1.95
CA THR A 137 24.72 -29.94 0.92
C THR A 137 24.21 -29.50 -0.45
N ASN A 138 23.00 -29.94 -0.83
CA ASN A 138 22.39 -29.57 -2.11
C ASN A 138 22.13 -28.06 -2.19
N MET A 139 21.68 -27.46 -1.09
CA MET A 139 21.40 -26.02 -1.02
C MET A 139 22.68 -25.18 -1.10
N PHE A 140 23.73 -25.54 -0.37
CA PHE A 140 25.00 -24.80 -0.36
C PHE A 140 25.81 -24.97 -1.65
N SER A 141 25.64 -26.10 -2.35
CA SER A 141 26.30 -26.35 -3.64
C SER A 141 25.55 -25.74 -4.84
N SER A 142 24.29 -25.30 -4.66
CA SER A 142 23.56 -24.64 -5.73
C SER A 142 24.04 -23.20 -5.92
N ALA A 143 24.36 -22.84 -7.17
CA ALA A 143 24.82 -21.48 -7.50
C ALA A 143 23.78 -20.39 -7.20
N ASP A 144 22.49 -20.70 -7.34
CA ASP A 144 21.37 -19.81 -6.99
C ASP A 144 20.90 -19.98 -5.54
N GLY A 145 21.49 -20.90 -4.78
CA GLY A 145 21.09 -21.26 -3.42
C GLY A 145 19.71 -21.92 -3.30
N SER A 146 19.17 -22.46 -4.39
CA SER A 146 17.89 -23.17 -4.40
C SER A 146 18.02 -24.62 -3.93
N SER A 147 16.88 -25.25 -3.67
CA SER A 147 16.75 -26.66 -3.30
C SER A 147 15.47 -27.22 -3.93
N SER A 148 15.44 -28.53 -4.19
CA SER A 148 14.21 -29.23 -4.60
C SER A 148 13.10 -29.11 -3.55
N ASP A 149 13.49 -28.90 -2.29
CA ASP A 149 12.59 -28.48 -1.22
C ASP A 149 12.51 -26.95 -1.18
N THR A 150 11.40 -26.41 -1.66
CA THR A 150 11.20 -24.96 -1.79
C THR A 150 11.25 -24.22 -0.46
N GLN A 151 11.02 -24.89 0.67
CA GLN A 151 11.09 -24.32 2.01
C GLN A 151 12.48 -24.42 2.66
N ALA A 152 13.39 -25.24 2.11
CA ALA A 152 14.72 -25.43 2.68
C ALA A 152 15.58 -24.15 2.70
N PRO A 153 15.56 -23.27 1.67
CA PRO A 153 16.31 -22.01 1.71
C PRO A 153 15.93 -21.10 2.87
N TYR A 154 14.65 -21.09 3.26
CA TYR A 154 14.13 -20.30 4.38
C TYR A 154 14.70 -20.81 5.72
N ALA A 155 14.50 -22.10 6.00
CA ALA A 155 14.93 -22.72 7.25
C ALA A 155 16.47 -22.82 7.37
N GLY A 156 17.12 -23.28 6.31
CA GLY A 156 18.57 -23.47 6.29
C GLY A 156 19.35 -22.16 6.27
N GLY A 157 18.84 -21.16 5.55
CA GLY A 157 19.38 -19.79 5.55
C GLY A 157 19.31 -19.14 6.92
N PHE A 158 18.16 -19.23 7.58
CA PHE A 158 17.95 -18.74 8.94
C PHE A 158 18.95 -19.40 9.92
N ALA A 159 19.09 -20.73 9.88
CA ALA A 159 20.04 -21.44 10.73
C ALA A 159 21.50 -21.03 10.47
N LEU A 160 21.89 -20.83 9.21
CA LEU A 160 23.23 -20.41 8.84
C LEU A 160 23.56 -19.00 9.34
N LEU A 161 22.65 -18.04 9.23
CA LEU A 161 22.88 -16.67 9.70
C LEU A 161 22.89 -16.58 11.23
N ARG A 162 22.08 -17.41 11.90
CA ARG A 162 22.16 -17.59 13.36
C ARG A 162 23.49 -18.20 13.80
N TYR A 163 24.00 -19.17 13.05
CA TYR A 163 25.34 -19.73 13.25
C TYR A 163 26.44 -18.67 13.08
N MET A 164 26.33 -17.83 12.04
CA MET A 164 27.23 -16.70 11.81
C MET A 164 27.22 -15.73 13.00
N ALA A 165 26.02 -15.36 13.46
CA ALA A 165 25.83 -14.46 14.60
C ALA A 165 26.43 -15.04 15.89
N ALA A 166 26.19 -16.32 16.18
CA ALA A 166 26.75 -17.01 17.34
C ALA A 166 28.28 -17.09 17.31
N ASN A 167 28.87 -17.19 16.13
CA ASN A 167 30.33 -17.23 15.94
C ASN A 167 30.99 -15.86 15.78
N SER A 168 30.25 -14.76 15.88
CA SER A 168 30.77 -13.40 15.66
C SER A 168 31.59 -12.81 16.81
N GLY A 169 31.56 -13.44 17.99
CA GLY A 169 32.23 -12.94 19.19
C GLY A 169 31.66 -11.61 19.73
N GLY A 170 30.39 -11.31 19.43
CA GLY A 170 29.66 -10.12 19.86
C GLY A 170 28.15 -10.35 19.84
N SER A 171 27.35 -9.28 19.90
CA SER A 171 25.89 -9.40 19.77
C SER A 171 25.50 -9.78 18.34
N GLY A 172 24.44 -10.57 18.19
CA GLY A 172 23.96 -11.01 16.89
C GLY A 172 23.62 -9.85 15.96
N LYS A 173 22.98 -8.79 16.50
CA LYS A 173 22.68 -7.56 15.75
C LYS A 173 23.94 -6.90 15.19
N ALA A 174 25.02 -6.84 15.98
CA ALA A 174 26.25 -6.24 15.51
C ALA A 174 26.88 -7.05 14.37
N ALA A 175 26.71 -8.38 14.36
CA ALA A 175 27.18 -9.24 13.28
C ALA A 175 26.39 -9.02 11.98
N THR A 176 25.06 -8.98 12.07
CA THR A 176 24.19 -8.75 10.91
C THR A 176 24.31 -7.33 10.35
N THR A 177 24.55 -6.33 11.21
CA THR A 177 24.81 -4.95 10.78
C THR A 177 26.11 -4.88 9.97
N ARG A 178 27.22 -5.43 10.51
CA ARG A 178 28.50 -5.49 9.75
C ARG A 178 28.39 -6.25 8.44
N PHE A 179 27.63 -7.34 8.43
CA PHE A 179 27.36 -8.11 7.22
C PHE A 179 26.66 -7.23 6.17
N MET A 180 25.62 -6.51 6.58
CA MET A 180 24.84 -5.66 5.69
C MET A 180 25.64 -4.43 5.21
N ASP A 181 26.44 -3.81 6.08
CA ASP A 181 27.28 -2.66 5.73
C ASP A 181 28.21 -3.00 4.55
N VAL A 182 28.84 -4.18 4.58
CA VAL A 182 29.72 -4.62 3.47
C VAL A 182 28.94 -4.82 2.18
N LEU A 183 27.76 -5.45 2.24
CA LEU A 183 26.94 -5.69 1.04
C LEU A 183 26.37 -4.39 0.46
N LYS A 184 26.02 -3.43 1.31
CA LYS A 184 25.60 -2.09 0.89
C LYS A 184 26.73 -1.35 0.17
N GLU A 185 27.94 -1.36 0.73
CA GLU A 185 29.07 -0.60 0.16
C GLU A 185 29.67 -1.24 -1.09
N ARG A 186 29.63 -2.58 -1.20
CA ARG A 186 30.40 -3.33 -2.20
C ARG A 186 29.56 -4.26 -3.09
N GLY A 187 28.25 -4.32 -2.86
CA GLY A 187 27.31 -5.16 -3.61
C GLY A 187 27.36 -6.64 -3.24
N ALA A 188 26.55 -7.43 -3.95
CA ALA A 188 26.37 -8.87 -3.73
C ALA A 188 27.65 -9.70 -3.91
N ASP A 189 28.58 -9.26 -4.77
CA ASP A 189 29.83 -9.97 -5.06
C ASP A 189 30.80 -10.01 -3.86
N ALA A 190 30.61 -9.11 -2.89
CA ALA A 190 31.43 -9.03 -1.67
C ALA A 190 30.94 -9.95 -0.54
N LEU A 191 30.16 -10.99 -0.85
CA LEU A 191 29.55 -11.88 0.15
C LEU A 191 30.59 -12.57 1.06
N ASP A 192 31.72 -13.00 0.52
CA ASP A 192 32.81 -13.60 1.31
C ASP A 192 33.40 -12.61 2.32
N ASP A 193 33.61 -11.37 1.88
CA ASP A 193 34.10 -10.28 2.73
C ASP A 193 33.05 -9.89 3.79
N ALA A 194 31.76 -9.95 3.44
CA ALA A 194 30.67 -9.70 4.37
C ALA A 194 30.65 -10.76 5.49
N VAL A 195 30.81 -12.04 5.16
CA VAL A 195 30.93 -13.13 6.15
C VAL A 195 32.17 -12.94 7.03
N ALA A 196 33.30 -12.56 6.43
CA ALA A 196 34.53 -12.31 7.17
C ALA A 196 34.37 -11.15 8.16
N GLN A 197 33.77 -10.04 7.76
CA GLN A 197 33.53 -8.90 8.66
C GLN A 197 32.47 -9.19 9.72
N ALA A 198 31.39 -9.88 9.36
CA ALA A 198 30.36 -10.30 10.29
C ALA A 198 30.95 -11.16 11.42
N THR A 199 31.86 -12.07 11.08
CA THR A 199 32.49 -13.02 12.01
C THR A 199 33.82 -12.55 12.59
N ARG A 200 34.24 -11.30 12.30
CA ARG A 200 35.53 -10.73 12.73
C ARG A 200 36.74 -11.58 12.32
N GLY A 201 36.70 -12.13 11.11
CA GLY A 201 37.76 -12.93 10.50
C GLY A 201 37.81 -14.38 10.97
N ARG A 202 36.81 -14.87 11.72
CA ARG A 202 36.74 -16.28 12.13
C ARG A 202 36.49 -17.22 10.95
N PHE A 203 35.72 -16.75 9.97
CA PHE A 203 35.59 -17.39 8.65
C PHE A 203 36.11 -16.44 7.59
N SER A 204 36.90 -16.93 6.64
CA SER A 204 37.46 -16.13 5.55
C SER A 204 36.54 -15.99 4.34
N SER A 205 35.53 -16.84 4.23
CA SER A 205 34.57 -16.89 3.11
C SER A 205 33.28 -17.58 3.54
N LEU A 206 32.23 -17.43 2.72
CA LEU A 206 30.99 -18.17 2.89
C LEU A 206 31.22 -19.68 2.85
N GLN A 207 32.08 -20.16 1.94
CA GLN A 207 32.41 -21.58 1.83
C GLN A 207 33.05 -22.11 3.12
N ALA A 208 34.00 -21.38 3.70
CA ALA A 208 34.64 -21.77 4.96
C ALA A 208 33.62 -21.86 6.11
N MET A 209 32.63 -20.96 6.12
CA MET A 209 31.55 -20.99 7.10
C MET A 209 30.60 -22.18 6.88
N THR A 210 30.17 -22.44 5.64
CA THR A 210 29.28 -23.56 5.32
C THR A 210 29.95 -24.91 5.56
N ASP A 211 31.24 -25.04 5.28
CA ASP A 211 32.00 -26.26 5.56
C ASP A 211 32.05 -26.53 7.06
N LYS A 212 32.32 -25.50 7.88
CA LYS A 212 32.33 -25.64 9.34
C LYS A 212 30.95 -25.92 9.91
N PHE A 213 29.92 -25.26 9.37
CA PHE A 213 28.53 -25.53 9.71
C PHE A 213 28.18 -27.01 9.47
N MET A 214 28.54 -27.55 8.30
CA MET A 214 28.28 -28.94 7.95
C MET A 214 29.08 -29.93 8.79
N GLU A 215 30.33 -29.62 9.12
CA GLU A 215 31.15 -30.43 10.03
C GLU A 215 30.46 -30.56 11.40
N GLU A 216 30.03 -29.43 11.98
CA GLU A 216 29.39 -29.43 13.30
C GLU A 216 27.96 -29.98 13.28
N PHE A 217 27.22 -29.80 12.17
CA PHE A 217 25.89 -30.38 11.97
C PHE A 217 25.97 -31.92 11.93
N ASN A 218 26.91 -32.46 11.16
CA ASN A 218 27.12 -33.91 11.06
C ASN A 218 27.64 -34.52 12.37
N ALA A 219 28.34 -33.75 13.19
CA ALA A 219 28.82 -34.18 14.50
C ALA A 219 27.72 -34.17 15.59
N ALA A 220 26.60 -33.49 15.35
CA ALA A 220 25.53 -33.39 16.32
C ALA A 220 24.66 -34.67 16.35
N THR A 221 24.19 -35.05 17.53
CA THR A 221 23.36 -36.25 17.71
C THR A 221 21.97 -36.07 17.10
N THR A 222 21.43 -34.85 17.12
CA THR A 222 20.18 -34.48 16.45
C THR A 222 20.28 -33.05 15.89
N PRO A 223 19.51 -32.70 14.85
CA PRO A 223 19.46 -31.33 14.32
C PRO A 223 19.11 -30.29 15.40
N GLU A 224 18.20 -30.60 16.31
CA GLU A 224 17.77 -29.70 17.38
C GLU A 224 18.92 -29.35 18.33
N ASN A 225 19.75 -30.34 18.68
CA ASN A 225 20.92 -30.13 19.52
C ASN A 225 21.96 -29.23 18.84
N PHE A 226 22.11 -29.34 17.51
CA PHE A 226 22.96 -28.44 16.76
C PHE A 226 22.41 -27.01 16.80
N TYR A 227 21.13 -26.82 16.49
CA TYR A 227 20.51 -25.48 16.48
C TYR A 227 20.61 -24.79 17.84
N LYS A 228 20.33 -25.51 18.93
CA LYS A 228 20.42 -24.97 20.29
C LYS A 228 21.85 -24.60 20.69
N ASN A 229 22.82 -25.49 20.47
CA ASN A 229 24.17 -25.31 21.00
C ASN A 229 25.09 -24.48 20.10
N LYS A 230 24.83 -24.45 18.79
CA LYS A 230 25.72 -23.81 17.80
C LYS A 230 25.10 -22.60 17.11
N CYS A 231 23.77 -22.57 16.98
CA CYS A 231 23.05 -21.45 16.35
C CYS A 231 22.30 -20.59 17.39
N GLY A 232 22.22 -21.03 18.64
CA GLY A 232 21.43 -20.38 19.68
C GLY A 232 19.94 -20.31 19.34
N ILE A 233 19.39 -21.30 18.63
CA ILE A 233 17.95 -21.37 18.30
C ILE A 233 17.32 -22.40 19.22
N ASN A 234 16.31 -22.01 19.99
CA ASN A 234 15.59 -22.94 20.86
C ASN A 234 14.16 -23.18 20.37
N LEU A 235 13.98 -24.23 19.58
CA LEU A 235 12.71 -24.62 18.96
C LEU A 235 11.51 -24.89 19.90
N TYR A 236 11.73 -24.93 21.21
CA TYR A 236 10.71 -25.28 22.21
C TYR A 236 10.38 -24.16 23.20
N ASN A 237 10.88 -22.95 22.98
CA ASN A 237 10.47 -21.78 23.76
C ASN A 237 9.42 -20.95 23.00
N LEU A 238 8.93 -19.89 23.66
CA LEU A 238 7.94 -18.97 23.07
C LEU A 238 8.58 -17.84 22.25
N ASP A 239 9.91 -17.73 22.28
CA ASP A 239 10.64 -16.73 21.50
C ASP A 239 10.65 -17.19 20.04
N VAL A 240 10.60 -16.26 19.09
CA VAL A 240 10.59 -16.63 17.66
C VAL A 240 11.99 -16.72 17.03
N GLY A 241 13.05 -16.54 17.83
CA GLY A 241 14.43 -16.69 17.39
C GLY A 241 14.96 -15.59 16.47
N GLY A 242 14.20 -14.50 16.31
CA GLY A 242 14.62 -13.31 15.54
C GLY A 242 15.89 -12.69 16.11
N ILE A 243 16.66 -11.94 15.30
CA ILE A 243 17.96 -11.39 15.73
C ILE A 243 17.90 -10.40 16.89
N MET A 244 16.71 -9.86 17.18
CA MET A 244 16.43 -9.00 18.35
C MET A 244 15.76 -9.74 19.51
N GLY A 245 15.43 -11.02 19.34
CA GLY A 245 14.77 -11.85 20.34
C GLY A 245 15.70 -12.28 21.47
N TRP A 246 15.11 -12.90 22.49
CA TRP A 246 15.83 -13.37 23.68
C TRP A 246 16.94 -14.34 23.32
N ASP A 247 16.67 -15.24 22.38
CA ASP A 247 17.63 -16.26 21.96
C ASP A 247 18.85 -15.67 21.23
N ALA A 248 18.75 -14.44 20.74
CA ALA A 248 19.82 -13.71 20.05
C ALA A 248 20.65 -12.79 20.95
N GLU A 249 19.96 -11.98 21.76
CA GLU A 249 20.57 -10.88 22.50
C GLU A 249 20.25 -10.90 24.00
N GLY A 250 19.40 -11.82 24.49
CA GLY A 250 19.05 -11.98 25.90
C GLY A 250 18.27 -10.80 26.49
N LYS A 251 17.53 -10.05 25.65
CA LYS A 251 16.87 -8.80 26.06
C LYS A 251 15.37 -8.98 26.34
N GLU A 252 14.59 -9.42 25.37
CA GLU A 252 13.13 -9.48 25.46
C GLU A 252 12.57 -10.74 24.79
N TRP A 253 11.52 -11.32 25.37
CA TRP A 253 10.76 -12.40 24.75
C TRP A 253 9.93 -11.84 23.60
N ARG A 254 10.15 -12.33 22.38
CA ARG A 254 9.35 -11.94 21.21
C ARG A 254 8.55 -13.14 20.72
N THR A 255 7.24 -13.08 20.83
CA THR A 255 6.34 -14.15 20.35
C THR A 255 5.91 -13.90 18.91
N ALA A 256 5.22 -14.85 18.31
CA ALA A 256 4.63 -14.70 16.98
C ALA A 256 3.72 -13.47 16.83
N GLN A 257 3.20 -12.93 17.94
CA GLN A 257 2.28 -11.79 18.01
C GLN A 257 2.93 -10.50 18.53
N SER A 258 4.18 -10.56 19.03
CA SER A 258 4.86 -9.37 19.59
C SER A 258 6.17 -9.03 18.89
N THR A 259 6.55 -9.79 17.87
CA THR A 259 7.84 -9.60 17.19
C THR A 259 7.86 -8.37 16.31
N VAL A 260 6.76 -8.14 15.57
CA VAL A 260 6.52 -6.86 14.92
C VAL A 260 5.99 -5.91 16.01
N PRO A 261 6.65 -4.76 16.26
CA PRO A 261 6.21 -3.85 17.31
C PRO A 261 4.88 -3.17 16.92
N GLU A 262 3.77 -3.80 17.30
CA GLU A 262 2.45 -3.23 17.12
C GLU A 262 2.28 -2.00 18.03
N GLY A 263 1.76 -0.90 17.47
CA GLY A 263 1.54 0.35 18.22
C GLY A 263 2.78 1.16 18.62
N GLY A 264 3.99 0.70 18.28
CA GLY A 264 5.25 1.43 18.58
C GLY A 264 5.41 2.73 17.78
N SER A 265 4.60 2.93 16.73
CA SER A 265 4.57 4.17 15.97
C SER A 265 3.17 4.45 15.42
N VAL A 266 2.38 5.22 16.18
CA VAL A 266 1.20 5.97 15.67
C VAL A 266 1.55 6.93 14.52
N LYS A 267 2.82 7.02 14.09
CA LYS A 267 3.25 7.83 12.95
C LYS A 267 2.61 7.37 11.62
N TYR A 268 2.29 6.08 11.48
CA TYR A 268 1.85 5.47 10.21
C TYR A 268 0.57 4.62 10.31
N TRP A 269 -0.06 4.58 11.48
CA TRP A 269 -1.33 3.87 11.69
C TRP A 269 -2.52 4.73 11.24
N ILE A 270 -2.53 5.09 9.95
CA ILE A 270 -3.55 5.95 9.36
C ILE A 270 -3.93 5.34 8.01
N TYR A 271 -5.23 5.20 7.74
CA TYR A 271 -5.70 4.90 6.39
C TYR A 271 -5.09 5.90 5.40
N PRO A 272 -4.46 5.46 4.31
CA PRO A 272 -3.84 6.38 3.35
C PRO A 272 -4.90 7.36 2.82
N GLU A 273 -4.69 8.66 3.07
CA GLU A 273 -5.61 9.72 2.65
C GLU A 273 -5.53 10.04 1.15
N ASP A 274 -4.48 9.55 0.52
CA ASP A 274 -4.17 9.64 -0.90
C ASP A 274 -3.59 8.28 -1.35
N THR A 275 -3.48 8.11 -2.67
CA THR A 275 -2.81 6.96 -3.30
C THR A 275 -1.33 6.84 -2.93
N LYS A 276 -0.75 7.76 -2.14
CA LYS A 276 0.66 7.74 -1.75
C LYS A 276 0.88 8.15 -0.29
N THR A 277 1.80 7.47 0.39
CA THR A 277 2.28 7.83 1.75
C THR A 277 3.80 7.76 1.80
N LEU A 278 4.44 8.77 2.42
CA LEU A 278 5.88 8.74 2.71
C LEU A 278 6.12 8.07 4.08
N ILE A 279 6.88 6.97 4.09
CA ILE A 279 7.23 6.20 5.28
C ILE A 279 8.76 6.12 5.37
N ASP A 280 9.37 6.90 6.27
CA ASP A 280 10.81 6.89 6.56
C ASP A 280 11.68 6.81 5.27
N GLY A 281 11.49 7.77 4.36
CA GLY A 281 12.23 7.86 3.08
C GLY A 281 11.60 7.12 1.91
N LEU A 282 10.71 6.15 2.16
CA LEU A 282 10.01 5.40 1.11
C LEU A 282 8.67 6.05 0.75
N THR A 283 8.49 6.43 -0.52
CA THR A 283 7.18 6.77 -1.06
C THR A 283 6.43 5.51 -1.44
N VAL A 284 5.47 5.12 -0.62
CA VAL A 284 4.57 3.99 -0.86
C VAL A 284 3.38 4.46 -1.67
N GLU A 285 3.16 3.90 -2.85
CA GLU A 285 1.93 4.05 -3.61
C GLU A 285 0.97 2.92 -3.26
N TRP A 286 -0.11 3.27 -2.60
CA TRP A 286 -1.18 2.34 -2.26
C TRP A 286 -2.04 2.06 -3.49
N PRO A 287 -2.63 0.85 -3.59
CA PRO A 287 -3.63 0.64 -4.61
C PRO A 287 -4.73 1.67 -4.40
N ALA A 288 -5.37 2.09 -5.50
CA ALA A 288 -6.59 2.88 -5.36
C ALA A 288 -7.57 2.03 -4.57
N PHE A 289 -7.72 2.32 -3.28
CA PHE A 289 -8.78 1.72 -2.52
C PHE A 289 -10.04 2.15 -3.25
N GLN A 290 -10.69 1.21 -3.95
CA GLN A 290 -12.05 1.42 -4.41
C GLN A 290 -12.94 1.37 -3.17
N TYR A 291 -12.79 2.45 -2.41
CA TYR A 291 -13.77 3.02 -1.55
C TYR A 291 -15.08 3.17 -2.32
N SER A 292 -15.90 2.13 -2.47
CA SER A 292 -17.33 2.34 -2.72
C SER A 292 -17.96 2.91 -1.45
N PHE A 293 -17.44 4.04 -0.97
CA PHE A 293 -18.06 4.82 0.07
C PHE A 293 -19.24 5.53 -0.57
N GLY A 294 -20.39 5.50 0.11
CA GLY A 294 -21.57 6.28 -0.25
C GLY A 294 -21.26 7.77 -0.14
N GLY A 295 -20.57 8.32 -1.13
CA GLY A 295 -20.43 9.75 -1.34
C GLY A 295 -21.76 10.34 -1.80
N TRP A 296 -21.93 11.64 -1.60
CA TRP A 296 -23.05 12.35 -2.18
C TRP A 296 -22.73 12.69 -3.63
N THR A 297 -23.59 12.24 -4.53
CA THR A 297 -23.55 12.65 -5.93
C THR A 297 -24.58 13.75 -6.13
N TYR A 298 -24.11 14.95 -6.46
CA TYR A 298 -24.94 16.08 -6.83
C TYR A 298 -25.07 16.11 -8.35
N GLN A 299 -26.30 15.97 -8.86
CA GLN A 299 -26.59 16.26 -10.25
C GLN A 299 -26.51 17.77 -10.46
N THR A 300 -25.63 18.21 -11.35
CA THR A 300 -25.28 19.63 -11.52
C THR A 300 -25.48 20.12 -12.95
N GLY A 301 -25.97 19.26 -13.84
CA GLY A 301 -26.23 19.63 -15.22
C GLY A 301 -27.52 19.04 -15.76
N THR A 302 -27.83 19.42 -16.99
CA THR A 302 -29.08 19.04 -17.68
C THR A 302 -28.94 17.73 -18.46
N LYS A 303 -27.71 17.24 -18.64
CA LYS A 303 -27.41 15.98 -19.34
C LYS A 303 -27.04 14.85 -18.38
N ALA A 304 -27.17 13.63 -18.87
CA ALA A 304 -26.67 12.44 -18.18
C ALA A 304 -25.15 12.56 -17.93
N ASN A 305 -24.70 12.12 -16.75
CA ASN A 305 -23.31 12.15 -16.28
C ASN A 305 -22.70 13.53 -15.93
N GLU A 306 -23.52 14.59 -15.85
CA GLU A 306 -23.09 15.89 -15.34
C GLU A 306 -23.26 15.97 -13.81
N ALA A 307 -22.37 15.31 -13.09
CA ALA A 307 -22.42 15.20 -11.64
C ALA A 307 -21.13 15.65 -10.94
N ILE A 308 -21.29 16.19 -9.73
CA ILE A 308 -20.20 16.43 -8.78
C ILE A 308 -20.32 15.37 -7.67
N ASN A 309 -19.31 14.52 -7.59
CA ASN A 309 -19.19 13.53 -6.51
C ASN A 309 -18.41 14.14 -5.34
N VAL A 310 -18.97 13.98 -4.14
CA VAL A 310 -18.37 14.44 -2.89
C VAL A 310 -18.23 13.25 -1.96
N ALA A 311 -17.00 12.95 -1.57
CA ALA A 311 -16.71 11.94 -0.56
C ALA A 311 -15.86 12.59 0.53
N ILE A 312 -16.27 12.37 1.78
CA ILE A 312 -15.51 12.75 2.98
C ILE A 312 -15.34 11.46 3.76
N ASN A 313 -14.11 11.12 4.14
CA ASN A 313 -13.87 9.94 4.97
C ASN A 313 -14.30 10.24 6.42
N ASP A 314 -14.25 9.22 7.27
CA ASP A 314 -14.60 9.40 8.67
C ASP A 314 -13.71 10.46 9.37
N ILE A 315 -14.35 11.38 10.09
CA ILE A 315 -13.75 12.45 10.90
C ILE A 315 -14.14 12.35 12.38
N HIS A 316 -14.74 11.23 12.82
CA HIS A 316 -14.98 11.01 14.23
C HIS A 316 -13.65 10.97 15.01
N ALA A 317 -13.73 11.24 16.32
CA ALA A 317 -12.59 11.29 17.22
C ALA A 317 -11.69 10.04 17.13
N GLU A 318 -12.30 8.89 16.89
CA GLU A 318 -11.60 7.61 16.69
C GLU A 318 -10.85 7.57 15.35
N ALA A 319 -11.51 7.94 14.26
CA ALA A 319 -10.89 8.00 12.93
C ALA A 319 -9.79 9.06 12.81
N LEU A 320 -9.84 10.12 13.63
CA LEU A 320 -8.80 11.15 13.77
C LEU A 320 -7.67 10.74 14.73
N GLY A 321 -7.77 9.56 15.36
CA GLY A 321 -6.79 9.03 16.31
C GLY A 321 -6.70 9.80 17.62
N VAL A 322 -7.70 10.64 17.94
CA VAL A 322 -7.78 11.39 19.21
C VAL A 322 -8.52 10.64 20.31
N ARG A 323 -9.10 9.49 19.95
CA ARG A 323 -9.77 8.56 20.86
C ARG A 323 -9.48 7.12 20.41
N ASP A 324 -9.30 6.23 21.37
CA ASP A 324 -9.16 4.80 21.15
C ASP A 324 -10.54 4.14 20.93
N LYS A 325 -10.55 2.89 20.42
CA LYS A 325 -11.74 2.05 20.20
C LYS A 325 -12.51 1.78 21.49
N ASP A 326 -11.80 1.72 22.61
CA ASP A 326 -12.39 1.57 23.95
C ASP A 326 -13.02 2.87 24.49
N GLY A 327 -12.99 3.96 23.71
CA GLY A 327 -13.52 5.27 24.07
C GLY A 327 -12.59 6.11 24.95
N ASN A 328 -11.37 5.64 25.19
CA ASN A 328 -10.36 6.36 25.97
C ASN A 328 -9.73 7.49 25.15
N ASN A 329 -9.59 8.67 25.74
CA ASN A 329 -8.94 9.80 25.09
C ASN A 329 -7.41 9.68 25.17
N ILE A 330 -6.70 10.43 24.31
CA ILE A 330 -5.24 10.55 24.40
C ILE A 330 -4.82 10.97 25.82
N SER A 331 -3.86 10.25 26.40
CA SER A 331 -3.26 10.56 27.70
C SER A 331 -2.25 11.72 27.60
N ILE A 332 -2.23 12.55 28.64
CA ILE A 332 -1.19 13.59 28.86
C ILE A 332 -0.49 13.39 30.22
N ALA A 333 -0.59 12.18 30.79
CA ALA A 333 -0.17 11.91 32.16
C ALA A 333 1.37 11.88 32.34
N SER A 334 2.10 11.44 31.31
CA SER A 334 3.57 11.41 31.30
C SER A 334 4.16 12.33 30.23
N TRP A 335 5.45 12.64 30.33
CA TRP A 335 6.16 13.46 29.34
C TRP A 335 6.17 12.82 27.94
N SER A 336 6.31 11.49 27.88
CA SER A 336 6.20 10.74 26.62
C SER A 336 4.80 10.81 26.03
N ASP A 337 3.77 10.65 26.86
CA ASP A 337 2.38 10.70 26.40
C ASP A 337 2.01 12.10 25.92
N ALA A 338 2.43 13.15 26.63
CA ALA A 338 2.20 14.54 26.21
C ALA A 338 2.87 14.85 24.86
N THR A 339 4.08 14.33 24.62
CA THR A 339 4.78 14.52 23.34
C THR A 339 4.08 13.77 22.20
N ALA A 340 3.58 12.55 22.45
CA ALA A 340 2.79 11.80 21.49
C ALA A 340 1.43 12.49 21.21
N ALA A 341 0.80 13.04 22.24
CA ALA A 341 -0.47 13.75 22.16
C ALA A 341 -0.41 14.97 21.26
N ILE A 342 0.62 15.80 21.43
CA ILE A 342 0.82 17.00 20.58
C ILE A 342 0.94 16.60 19.11
N ARG A 343 1.76 15.58 18.80
CA ARG A 343 1.92 15.10 17.42
C ARG A 343 0.61 14.58 16.83
N GLN A 344 -0.18 13.86 17.63
CA GLN A 344 -1.46 13.34 17.17
C GLN A 344 -2.48 14.45 16.93
N LEU A 345 -2.52 15.45 17.82
CA LEU A 345 -3.37 16.62 17.65
C LEU A 345 -3.00 17.42 16.39
N ASP A 346 -1.71 17.68 16.16
CA ASP A 346 -1.23 18.38 14.97
C ASP A 346 -1.67 17.68 13.68
N LYS A 347 -1.52 16.35 13.62
CA LYS A 347 -1.98 15.54 12.47
C LYS A 347 -3.49 15.56 12.31
N SER A 348 -4.24 15.43 13.41
CA SER A 348 -5.70 15.47 13.37
C SER A 348 -6.22 16.83 12.88
N LEU A 349 -5.53 17.91 13.27
CA LEU A 349 -5.81 19.27 12.82
C LEU A 349 -5.51 19.43 11.33
N GLU A 350 -4.34 18.96 10.87
CA GLU A 350 -3.97 18.98 9.46
C GLU A 350 -5.00 18.24 8.60
N ARG A 351 -5.45 17.06 9.05
CA ARG A 351 -6.50 16.28 8.39
C ARG A 351 -7.84 17.01 8.35
N ALA A 352 -8.28 17.60 9.46
CA ALA A 352 -9.51 18.37 9.52
C ALA A 352 -9.46 19.59 8.57
N LEU A 353 -8.32 20.29 8.54
CA LEU A 353 -8.08 21.41 7.61
C LEU A 353 -8.02 20.94 6.15
N GLY A 354 -7.47 19.76 5.88
CA GLY A 354 -7.47 19.11 4.58
C GLY A 354 -8.88 18.86 4.06
N TYR A 355 -9.77 18.30 4.89
CA TYR A 355 -11.18 18.13 4.53
C TYR A 355 -11.89 19.47 4.34
N GLN A 356 -11.65 20.45 5.21
CA GLN A 356 -12.23 21.79 5.04
C GLN A 356 -11.82 22.41 3.69
N THR A 357 -10.56 22.22 3.28
CA THR A 357 -10.05 22.69 1.99
C THR A 357 -10.71 21.95 0.83
N LYS A 358 -10.85 20.62 0.91
CA LYS A 358 -11.55 19.80 -0.10
C LYS A 358 -13.02 20.24 -0.26
N ILE A 359 -13.72 20.45 0.85
CA ILE A 359 -15.10 20.97 0.85
C ILE A 359 -15.15 22.37 0.22
N GLY A 360 -14.22 23.26 0.59
CA GLY A 360 -14.14 24.61 0.02
C GLY A 360 -13.92 24.61 -1.50
N ALA A 361 -13.05 23.73 -2.00
CA ALA A 361 -12.83 23.57 -3.44
C ALA A 361 -14.09 23.08 -4.18
N ILE A 362 -14.81 22.12 -3.58
CA ILE A 362 -16.07 21.60 -4.12
C ILE A 362 -17.14 22.70 -4.14
N LEU A 363 -17.28 23.45 -3.05
CA LEU A 363 -18.20 24.59 -2.97
C LEU A 363 -17.91 25.63 -4.05
N SER A 364 -16.64 25.99 -4.24
CA SER A 364 -16.22 26.94 -5.29
C SER A 364 -16.61 26.44 -6.69
N ARG A 365 -16.45 25.13 -6.94
CA ARG A 365 -16.88 24.51 -8.20
C ARG A 365 -18.40 24.50 -8.35
N MET A 366 -19.15 24.26 -7.27
CA MET A 366 -20.61 24.31 -7.28
C MET A 366 -21.14 25.73 -7.53
N GLU A 367 -20.54 26.76 -6.93
CA GLU A 367 -20.86 28.17 -7.17
C GLU A 367 -20.63 28.55 -8.65
N TYR A 368 -19.47 28.18 -9.20
CA TYR A 368 -19.16 28.42 -10.61
C TYR A 368 -20.14 27.68 -11.54
N THR A 369 -20.48 26.44 -11.20
CA THR A 369 -21.44 25.65 -11.98
C THR A 369 -22.83 26.27 -11.92
N ALA A 370 -23.27 26.73 -10.75
CA ALA A 370 -24.54 27.43 -10.57
C ALA A 370 -24.60 28.72 -11.42
N ALA A 371 -23.55 29.56 -11.38
CA ALA A 371 -23.49 30.78 -12.18
C ALA A 371 -23.55 30.50 -13.70
N ASN A 372 -22.87 29.44 -14.16
CA ASN A 372 -22.94 29.03 -15.55
C ASN A 372 -24.33 28.53 -15.95
N LEU A 373 -24.98 27.74 -15.09
CA LEU A 373 -26.35 27.25 -15.34
C LEU A 373 -27.35 28.41 -15.40
N THR A 374 -27.23 29.41 -14.52
CA THR A 374 -28.06 30.62 -14.58
C THR A 374 -27.88 31.33 -15.92
N THR A 375 -26.64 31.57 -16.34
CA THR A 375 -26.35 32.22 -17.64
C THR A 375 -26.87 31.39 -18.81
N ALA A 376 -26.70 30.07 -18.78
CA ALA A 376 -27.22 29.18 -19.80
C ALA A 376 -28.76 29.21 -19.84
N SER A 377 -29.41 29.19 -18.68
CA SER A 377 -30.87 29.29 -18.55
C SER A 377 -31.40 30.61 -19.11
N GLU A 378 -30.76 31.74 -18.81
CA GLU A 378 -31.12 33.05 -19.36
C GLU A 378 -30.99 33.07 -20.89
N ASN A 379 -29.89 32.53 -21.42
CA ASN A 379 -29.67 32.45 -22.88
C ASN A 379 -30.67 31.52 -23.57
N THR A 380 -31.01 30.39 -22.96
CA THR A 380 -32.02 29.46 -23.48
C THR A 380 -33.40 30.10 -23.44
N GLN A 381 -33.77 30.78 -22.35
CA GLN A 381 -35.04 31.49 -22.23
C GLN A 381 -35.15 32.64 -23.24
N ALA A 382 -34.06 33.39 -23.46
CA ALA A 382 -34.02 34.44 -24.49
C ALA A 382 -34.18 33.85 -25.91
N SER A 383 -33.54 32.71 -26.18
CA SER A 383 -33.68 32.01 -27.45
C SER A 383 -35.09 31.44 -27.63
N GLU A 384 -35.71 30.91 -26.57
CA GLU A 384 -37.11 30.49 -26.58
C GLU A 384 -38.03 31.68 -26.86
N SER A 385 -37.81 32.83 -26.22
CA SER A 385 -38.58 34.06 -26.44
C SER A 385 -38.55 34.49 -27.91
N VAL A 386 -37.39 34.46 -28.58
CA VAL A 386 -37.29 34.77 -30.02
C VAL A 386 -38.13 33.83 -30.89
N ILE A 387 -38.28 32.56 -30.50
CA ILE A 387 -39.02 31.56 -31.28
C ILE A 387 -40.52 31.59 -30.96
N ARG A 388 -40.87 31.74 -29.68
CA ARG A 388 -42.21 31.54 -29.17
C ARG A 388 -42.99 32.84 -29.00
N ASP A 389 -42.32 33.90 -28.59
CA ASP A 389 -42.99 35.18 -28.34
C ASP A 389 -43.17 35.93 -29.67
N ALA A 390 -44.34 36.54 -29.83
CA ALA A 390 -44.65 37.34 -31.01
C ALA A 390 -44.08 38.76 -30.85
N ASP A 391 -43.46 39.27 -31.91
CA ASP A 391 -43.16 40.70 -32.01
C ASP A 391 -44.47 41.49 -32.14
N MET A 392 -44.95 42.00 -31.00
CA MET A 392 -46.20 42.75 -30.90
C MET A 392 -46.24 43.96 -31.84
N ALA A 393 -45.11 44.61 -32.13
CA ALA A 393 -45.10 45.75 -33.04
C ALA A 393 -45.41 45.32 -34.48
N LYS A 394 -44.79 44.22 -34.93
CA LYS A 394 -45.04 43.64 -36.25
C LYS A 394 -46.45 43.06 -36.35
N GLU A 395 -46.91 42.33 -35.32
CA GLU A 395 -48.22 41.71 -35.32
C GLU A 395 -49.34 42.75 -35.26
N MET A 396 -49.20 43.82 -34.48
CA MET A 396 -50.16 44.93 -34.48
C MET A 396 -50.21 45.68 -35.81
N THR A 397 -49.08 45.78 -36.52
CA THR A 397 -49.05 46.36 -37.88
C THR A 397 -49.80 45.48 -38.87
N ASN A 398 -49.57 44.17 -38.84
CA ASN A 398 -50.30 43.21 -39.67
C ASN A 398 -51.79 43.18 -39.34
N TYR A 399 -52.14 43.17 -38.06
CA TYR A 399 -53.50 43.25 -37.57
C TYR A 399 -54.21 44.53 -38.05
N THR A 400 -53.54 45.68 -37.96
CA THR A 400 -54.07 46.97 -38.44
C THR A 400 -54.24 46.95 -39.95
N LYS A 401 -53.26 46.45 -40.70
CA LYS A 401 -53.34 46.27 -42.16
C LYS A 401 -54.53 45.38 -42.55
N ASN A 402 -54.70 44.25 -41.88
CA ASN A 402 -55.80 43.31 -42.14
C ASN A 402 -57.16 43.94 -41.82
N ASN A 403 -57.28 44.71 -40.74
CA ASN A 403 -58.50 45.45 -40.42
C ASN A 403 -58.84 46.48 -41.51
N VAL A 404 -57.86 47.27 -41.97
CA VAL A 404 -58.06 48.23 -43.06
C VAL A 404 -58.46 47.52 -44.37
N LEU A 405 -57.83 46.37 -44.67
CA LEU A 405 -58.19 45.56 -45.84
C LEU A 405 -59.62 44.99 -45.72
N MET A 406 -60.03 44.51 -44.56
CA MET A 406 -61.41 44.02 -44.34
C MET A 406 -62.43 45.14 -44.50
N GLN A 407 -62.17 46.32 -43.92
CA GLN A 407 -63.02 47.50 -44.08
C GLN A 407 -63.09 47.92 -45.56
N SER A 408 -61.95 47.93 -46.26
CA SER A 408 -61.88 48.25 -47.69
C SER A 408 -62.61 47.22 -48.55
N ALA A 409 -62.45 45.92 -48.27
CA ALA A 409 -63.15 44.84 -48.97
C ALA A 409 -64.67 44.92 -48.77
N GLN A 410 -65.12 45.27 -47.56
CA GLN A 410 -66.53 45.50 -47.28
C GLN A 410 -67.07 46.72 -48.05
N SER A 411 -66.34 47.83 -48.10
CA SER A 411 -66.70 49.01 -48.91
C SER A 411 -66.71 48.70 -50.41
N MET A 412 -65.72 47.94 -50.91
CA MET A 412 -65.66 47.51 -52.31
C MET A 412 -66.80 46.54 -52.67
N LEU A 413 -67.16 45.61 -51.76
CA LEU A 413 -68.32 44.73 -51.95
C LEU A 413 -69.62 45.54 -52.00
N ALA A 414 -69.78 46.54 -51.12
CA ALA A 414 -70.92 47.44 -51.15
C ALA A 414 -71.01 48.21 -52.49
N GLN A 415 -69.87 48.72 -52.98
CA GLN A 415 -69.80 49.43 -54.25
C GLN A 415 -70.03 48.51 -55.46
N ALA A 416 -69.50 47.29 -55.46
CA ALA A 416 -69.73 46.29 -56.50
C ALA A 416 -71.22 45.87 -56.57
N ASN A 417 -71.89 45.73 -55.41
CA ASN A 417 -73.32 45.45 -55.35
C ASN A 417 -74.17 46.62 -55.91
N GLN A 418 -73.76 47.87 -55.67
CA GLN A 418 -74.42 49.05 -56.24
C GLN A 418 -74.22 49.15 -57.76
N ASN A 419 -73.03 48.84 -58.27
CA ASN A 419 -72.75 48.80 -59.71
C ASN A 419 -73.61 47.74 -60.42
N SER A 420 -73.74 46.54 -59.85
CA SER A 420 -74.62 45.48 -60.38
C SER A 420 -76.09 45.93 -60.46
N SER A 421 -76.57 46.67 -59.45
CA SER A 421 -77.93 47.21 -59.44
C SER A 421 -78.13 48.34 -60.46
N SER A 422 -77.09 49.14 -60.70
CA SER A 422 -77.11 50.23 -61.69
C SER A 422 -77.17 49.71 -63.13
N VAL A 423 -76.50 48.59 -63.42
CA VAL A 423 -76.60 47.91 -64.72
C VAL A 423 -77.99 47.30 -64.94
N LEU A 424 -78.61 46.74 -63.90
CA LEU A 424 -79.97 46.22 -64.00
C LEU A 424 -80.99 47.32 -64.30
N SER A 425 -80.78 48.53 -63.76
CA SER A 425 -81.58 49.72 -64.07
C SER A 425 -81.38 50.26 -65.50
N LEU A 426 -80.31 49.87 -66.19
CA LEU A 426 -80.04 50.24 -67.59
C LEU A 426 -80.60 49.21 -68.59
N LEU A 427 -80.94 48.00 -68.12
CA LEU A 427 -81.48 46.91 -68.95
C LEU A 427 -83.01 46.75 -68.83
N GLN A 428 -83.64 47.37 -67.83
CA GLN A 428 -85.10 47.58 -67.74
C GLN A 428 -85.46 48.93 -68.37
#